data_AF-A0A803K2T1-F1
#
_entry.id   AF-A0A803K2T1-F1
#
_cell.length_a   1.000
_cell.length_b   1.000
_cell.length_c   1.000
_cell.angle_alpha   90.00
_cell.angle_beta   90.00
_cell.angle_gamma   90.00
#
_symmetry.space_group_name_H-M   'P 1'
#
loop_
_entity.id
_entity.type
_entity.pdbx_description
1 polymer ?
#
loop_
_entity_poly.entity_id
_entity_poly.type
_entity_poly.pdbx_seq_one_letter_code
_entity_poly.pdbx_strand_id
1 'polypeptide(L)'
;MMVERPVYKAFVCFVGVMCLRALLLGLSVCVNNPTISFQDINWDYVLVCKPTSTDSPEEQKRQHYISVLLKKGFKTKKVRDGKVTFYGVRAPTDIFHKYVRLLHNPDKGHTSIESPVSPTSRIRIVHFILHNTAILFRGKEEKLQDLIKTQVFEAAFPLHTVSLNTH
;
A
#
# COMPACT_ATOMS: atom_id res chain seq x y z
N MET A 1 5.83 19.20 -31.96
CA MET A 1 4.95 18.08 -31.52
C MET A 1 5.47 17.58 -30.18
N MET A 2 4.93 18.09 -29.08
CA MET A 2 5.32 17.68 -27.74
C MET A 2 4.37 16.58 -27.27
N VAL A 3 4.94 15.42 -26.95
CA VAL A 3 4.26 14.28 -26.35
C VAL A 3 3.97 14.63 -24.89
N GLU A 4 2.74 15.06 -24.61
CA GLU A 4 2.26 15.22 -23.23
C GLU A 4 2.24 13.85 -22.54
N ARG A 5 3.04 13.72 -21.47
CA ARG A 5 3.10 12.49 -20.67
C ARG A 5 1.87 12.42 -19.77
N PRO A 6 1.04 11.36 -19.84
CA PRO A 6 -0.24 11.24 -19.13
C PRO A 6 -0.12 10.98 -17.61
N VAL A 7 1.04 11.22 -17.01
CA VAL A 7 1.33 10.84 -15.63
C VAL A 7 0.88 11.92 -14.62
N TYR A 8 0.85 13.20 -15.03
CA TYR A 8 0.58 14.30 -14.09
C TYR A 8 -0.91 14.67 -13.95
N LYS A 9 -1.73 14.41 -14.97
CA LYS A 9 -3.18 14.66 -14.89
C LYS A 9 -3.91 13.62 -14.01
N ALA A 10 -3.31 12.44 -13.84
CA ALA A 10 -3.75 11.45 -12.88
C ALA A 10 -3.39 11.85 -11.45
N PHE A 11 -2.22 12.46 -11.20
CA PHE A 11 -1.72 12.68 -9.84
C PHE A 11 -2.57 13.66 -9.01
N VAL A 12 -3.12 14.71 -9.63
CA VAL A 12 -3.95 15.71 -8.93
C VAL A 12 -5.44 15.31 -8.91
N CYS A 13 -5.91 14.57 -9.91
CA CYS A 13 -7.30 14.10 -9.96
C CYS A 13 -7.52 12.83 -9.11
N PHE A 14 -6.54 11.92 -8.99
CA PHE A 14 -6.69 10.70 -8.19
C PHE A 14 -6.58 10.95 -6.69
N VAL A 15 -5.62 11.77 -6.23
CA VAL A 15 -5.49 12.05 -4.79
C VAL A 15 -6.63 12.94 -4.31
N GLY A 16 -7.08 13.92 -5.11
CA GLY A 16 -8.21 14.80 -4.79
C GLY A 16 -9.57 14.10 -4.79
N VAL A 17 -9.90 13.31 -5.83
CA VAL A 17 -11.24 12.72 -5.97
C VAL A 17 -11.39 11.41 -5.18
N MET A 18 -10.33 10.62 -4.99
CA MET A 18 -10.41 9.39 -4.17
C MET A 18 -10.39 9.69 -2.67
N CYS A 19 -9.64 10.71 -2.22
CA CYS A 19 -9.65 11.13 -0.81
C CYS A 19 -10.98 11.83 -0.45
N LEU A 20 -11.52 12.66 -1.35
CA LEU A 20 -12.77 13.39 -1.12
C LEU A 20 -14.01 12.47 -1.21
N ARG A 21 -14.03 11.45 -2.09
CA ARG A 21 -15.13 10.47 -2.13
C ARG A 21 -15.08 9.46 -0.98
N ALA A 22 -13.90 9.10 -0.47
CA ALA A 22 -13.79 8.30 0.75
C ALA A 22 -14.26 9.08 1.99
N LEU A 23 -14.07 10.40 2.03
CA LEU A 23 -14.61 11.27 3.07
C LEU A 23 -16.13 11.52 2.95
N LEU A 24 -16.67 11.66 1.74
CA LEU A 24 -18.08 12.02 1.52
C LEU A 24 -19.08 10.86 1.54
N LEU A 25 -18.64 9.61 1.34
CA LEU A 25 -19.57 8.49 1.16
C LEU A 25 -19.98 7.73 2.42
N GLY A 26 -19.65 8.18 3.64
CA GLY A 26 -20.26 7.68 4.88
C GLY A 26 -20.55 6.17 4.86
N LEU A 27 -19.57 5.37 4.45
CA LEU A 27 -19.81 3.99 4.03
C LEU A 27 -20.15 3.15 5.28
N SER A 28 -21.45 2.93 5.46
CA SER A 28 -22.01 1.92 6.34
C SER A 28 -21.35 0.57 6.02
N VAL A 29 -20.52 0.12 6.95
CA VAL A 29 -19.80 -1.14 6.89
C VAL A 29 -20.76 -2.25 7.32
N CYS A 30 -21.14 -3.14 6.40
CA CYS A 30 -21.73 -4.43 6.78
C CYS A 30 -20.61 -5.36 7.28
N VAL A 31 -20.17 -5.16 8.53
CA VAL A 31 -19.40 -6.16 9.29
C VAL A 31 -19.85 -6.03 10.76
N ASN A 32 -20.38 -7.12 11.31
CA ASN A 32 -20.77 -7.19 12.71
C ASN A 32 -19.55 -6.95 13.63
N ASN A 33 -19.68 -5.99 14.56
CA ASN A 33 -18.82 -5.64 15.69
C ASN A 33 -17.69 -4.59 15.44
N PRO A 34 -17.40 -3.69 16.40
CA PRO A 34 -17.84 -2.29 16.42
C PRO A 34 -16.78 -1.30 15.88
N THR A 35 -17.28 -0.26 15.20
CA THR A 35 -16.69 1.07 14.94
C THR A 35 -15.17 1.22 15.08
N ILE A 36 -14.44 0.91 14.00
CA ILE A 36 -13.13 1.53 13.75
C ILE A 36 -13.37 2.71 12.82
N SER A 37 -13.33 3.93 13.37
CA SER A 37 -13.26 5.18 12.63
C SER A 37 -12.15 5.09 11.59
N PHE A 38 -12.46 5.42 10.33
CA PHE A 38 -11.48 5.44 9.23
C PHE A 38 -10.38 6.50 9.45
N GLN A 39 -10.50 7.34 10.49
CA GLN A 39 -9.55 8.38 10.90
C GLN A 39 -8.30 7.87 11.61
N ASP A 40 -8.27 6.64 12.14
CA ASP A 40 -7.16 6.22 13.04
C ASP A 40 -6.10 5.32 12.38
N ILE A 41 -6.22 5.02 11.09
CA ILE A 41 -5.27 4.13 10.38
C ILE A 41 -4.62 4.88 9.22
N ASN A 42 -3.42 5.40 9.47
CA ASN A 42 -2.51 5.85 8.43
C ASN A 42 -2.04 4.62 7.61
N TRP A 43 -2.39 4.54 6.32
CA TRP A 43 -1.95 3.49 5.40
C TRP A 43 -0.66 3.89 4.71
N ASP A 44 0.25 2.95 4.43
CA ASP A 44 1.55 3.24 3.81
C ASP A 44 1.55 3.09 2.29
N TYR A 45 0.72 2.17 1.79
CA TYR A 45 0.64 1.82 0.38
C TYR A 45 -0.80 1.46 0.00
N VAL A 46 -1.14 1.67 -1.26
CA VAL A 46 -2.37 1.15 -1.86
C VAL A 46 -2.02 0.29 -3.07
N LEU A 47 -2.65 -0.88 -3.15
CA LEU A 47 -2.70 -1.72 -4.34
C LEU A 47 -4.07 -1.59 -4.98
N VAL A 48 -4.12 -1.34 -6.28
CA VAL A 48 -5.35 -1.16 -7.06
C VAL A 48 -5.54 -2.36 -7.96
N CYS A 49 -6.76 -2.85 -8.08
CA CYS A 49 -7.09 -3.94 -8.98
C CYS A 49 -8.53 -3.84 -9.49
N LYS A 50 -8.77 -4.44 -10.66
CA LYS A 50 -10.12 -4.59 -11.22
C LYS A 50 -10.84 -5.76 -10.56
N PRO A 51 -12.16 -5.67 -10.35
CA PRO A 51 -12.95 -6.79 -9.87
C PRO A 51 -12.87 -7.94 -10.88
N THR A 52 -12.58 -9.13 -10.38
CA THR A 52 -12.58 -10.39 -11.15
C THR A 52 -13.45 -11.41 -10.41
N SER A 53 -13.78 -12.52 -11.08
CA SER A 53 -14.45 -13.64 -10.41
C SER A 53 -13.57 -14.21 -9.30
N THR A 54 -14.19 -14.76 -8.26
CA THR A 54 -13.48 -15.33 -7.10
C THR A 54 -12.53 -16.46 -7.50
N ASP A 55 -12.87 -17.22 -8.53
CA ASP A 55 -12.08 -18.36 -9.01
C ASP A 55 -11.06 -17.98 -10.10
N SER A 56 -10.94 -16.70 -10.43
CA SER A 56 -9.99 -16.25 -11.44
C SER A 56 -8.54 -16.45 -10.95
N PRO A 57 -7.60 -16.80 -11.84
CA PRO A 57 -6.20 -16.93 -11.47
C PRO A 57 -5.63 -15.62 -10.91
N GLU A 58 -6.12 -14.46 -11.36
CA GLU A 58 -5.74 -13.16 -10.82
C GLU A 58 -6.20 -12.99 -9.37
N GLU A 59 -7.44 -13.34 -9.03
CA GLU A 59 -7.91 -13.23 -7.65
C GLU A 59 -7.16 -14.21 -6.74
N GLN A 60 -6.88 -15.42 -7.20
CA GLN A 60 -6.05 -16.38 -6.46
C GLN A 60 -4.65 -15.83 -6.19
N LYS A 61 -3.99 -15.25 -7.21
CA LYS A 61 -2.68 -14.59 -7.05
C LYS A 61 -2.75 -13.40 -6.09
N ARG A 62 -3.80 -12.57 -6.16
CA ARG A 62 -4.00 -11.46 -5.21
C ARG A 62 -4.11 -11.97 -3.78
N GLN A 63 -5.00 -12.92 -3.53
CA GLN A 63 -5.18 -13.49 -2.20
C GLN A 63 -3.90 -14.11 -1.68
N HIS A 64 -3.14 -14.80 -2.55
CA HIS A 64 -1.87 -15.35 -2.16
C HIS A 64 -0.84 -14.27 -1.80
N TYR A 65 -0.70 -13.22 -2.62
CA TYR A 65 0.21 -12.11 -2.33
C TYR A 65 -0.17 -11.38 -1.04
N ILE A 66 -1.46 -11.08 -0.83
CA ILE A 66 -1.95 -10.49 0.42
C ILE A 66 -1.68 -11.41 1.61
N SER A 67 -1.85 -12.73 1.47
CA SER A 67 -1.55 -13.69 2.55
C SER A 67 -0.07 -13.69 2.94
N VAL A 68 0.85 -13.53 1.98
CA VAL A 68 2.28 -13.42 2.25
C VAL A 68 2.60 -12.12 2.99
N LEU A 69 1.93 -11.01 2.64
CA LEU A 69 2.08 -9.76 3.38
C LEU A 69 1.59 -9.88 4.83
N LEU A 70 0.43 -10.50 5.05
CA LEU A 70 -0.10 -10.76 6.39
C LEU A 70 0.87 -11.62 7.22
N LYS A 71 1.45 -12.68 6.63
CA LYS A 71 2.48 -13.51 7.27
C LYS A 71 3.75 -12.75 7.63
N LYS A 72 4.08 -11.70 6.86
CA LYS A 72 5.20 -10.78 7.15
C LYS A 72 4.84 -9.71 8.20
N GLY A 73 3.63 -9.74 8.77
CA GLY A 73 3.17 -8.82 9.81
C GLY A 73 2.57 -7.52 9.28
N PHE A 74 2.33 -7.40 7.98
CA PHE A 74 1.61 -6.25 7.43
C PHE A 74 0.12 -6.34 7.79
N LYS A 75 -0.49 -5.18 8.04
CA LYS A 75 -1.95 -5.05 8.10
C LYS A 75 -2.46 -4.70 6.71
N THR A 76 -3.57 -5.29 6.31
CA THR A 76 -4.22 -4.99 5.03
C THR A 76 -5.72 -4.73 5.20
N LYS A 77 -6.29 -3.89 4.34
CA LYS A 77 -7.74 -3.63 4.31
C LYS A 77 -8.21 -3.60 2.86
N LYS A 78 -9.21 -4.43 2.54
CA LYS A 78 -9.85 -4.47 1.22
C LYS A 78 -11.04 -3.51 1.21
N VAL A 79 -11.13 -2.67 0.18
CA VAL A 79 -12.26 -1.77 -0.07
C VAL A 79 -12.70 -1.96 -1.52
N ARG A 80 -13.99 -2.14 -1.76
CA ARG A 80 -14.56 -2.21 -3.12
C ARG A 80 -15.30 -0.91 -3.39
N ASP A 81 -15.03 -0.27 -4.52
CA ASP A 81 -15.70 0.93 -5.00
C ASP A 81 -16.08 0.73 -6.48
N GLY A 82 -17.34 0.37 -6.70
CA GLY A 82 -17.89 0.09 -8.02
C GLY A 82 -17.04 -0.89 -8.83
N LYS A 83 -16.30 -0.35 -9.81
CA LYS A 83 -15.47 -1.12 -10.76
C LYS A 83 -14.00 -1.23 -10.34
N VAL A 84 -13.64 -0.83 -9.12
CA VAL A 84 -12.26 -0.87 -8.63
C VAL A 84 -12.23 -1.45 -7.22
N THR A 85 -11.18 -2.23 -6.93
CA THR A 85 -10.91 -2.77 -5.59
C THR A 85 -9.54 -2.26 -5.13
N PHE A 86 -9.51 -1.74 -3.91
CA PHE A 86 -8.32 -1.21 -3.25
C PHE A 86 -7.91 -2.11 -2.11
N TYR A 87 -6.60 -2.32 -1.97
CA TYR A 87 -5.98 -2.89 -0.79
C TYR A 87 -5.09 -1.84 -0.14
N GLY A 88 -5.52 -1.31 0.99
CA GLY A 88 -4.65 -0.54 1.88
C GLY A 88 -3.65 -1.48 2.55
N VAL A 89 -2.38 -1.09 2.60
CA VAL A 89 -1.28 -1.85 3.19
C VAL A 89 -0.55 -0.98 4.20
N ARG A 90 -0.39 -1.49 5.42
CA ARG A 90 0.30 -0.81 6.53
C ARG A 90 1.36 -1.73 7.08
N ALA A 91 2.60 -1.26 7.07
CA ALA A 91 3.73 -2.00 7.62
C ALA A 91 3.72 -1.97 9.15
N PRO A 92 4.19 -3.05 9.80
CA PRO A 92 4.36 -3.08 11.25
C PRO A 92 5.44 -2.07 11.67
N THR A 93 5.27 -1.40 12.80
CA THR A 93 6.20 -0.36 13.24
C THR A 93 7.62 -0.90 13.46
N ASP A 94 7.75 -2.13 13.94
CA ASP A 94 9.02 -2.76 14.29
C ASP A 94 9.96 -2.95 13.09
N ILE A 95 9.41 -3.08 11.87
CA ILE A 95 10.23 -3.26 10.67
C ILE A 95 11.08 -2.02 10.41
N PHE A 96 10.61 -0.83 10.79
CA PHE A 96 11.33 0.41 10.54
C PHE A 96 12.58 0.50 11.41
N HIS A 97 12.52 0.10 12.68
CA HIS A 97 13.70 0.07 13.55
C HIS A 97 14.78 -0.88 13.00
N LYS A 98 14.37 -2.05 12.51
CA LYS A 98 15.30 -3.02 11.89
C LYS A 98 15.96 -2.45 10.63
N TYR A 99 15.18 -1.82 9.76
CA TYR A 99 15.71 -1.27 8.51
C TYR A 99 16.55 -0.01 8.73
N VAL A 100 16.19 0.85 9.69
CA VAL A 100 17.04 1.99 10.09
C VAL A 100 18.39 1.48 10.56
N ARG A 101 18.43 0.44 11.40
CA ARG A 101 19.69 -0.16 11.85
C ARG A 101 20.53 -0.74 10.72
N LEU A 102 19.91 -1.39 9.72
CA LEU A 102 20.61 -1.92 8.55
C LEU A 102 21.12 -0.83 7.60
N LEU A 103 20.40 0.29 7.51
CA LEU A 103 20.78 1.44 6.69
C LEU A 103 21.77 2.38 7.40
N HIS A 104 22.00 2.18 8.70
CA HIS A 104 22.92 2.99 9.49
C HIS A 104 24.37 2.59 9.19
N ASN A 105 25.18 3.55 8.76
CA ASN A 105 26.61 3.34 8.58
C ASN A 105 27.30 3.53 9.95
N PRO A 106 28.03 2.53 10.51
CA PRO A 106 28.64 2.63 11.83
C PRO A 106 29.65 3.80 11.96
N ASP A 107 30.19 4.29 10.84
CA ASP A 107 31.14 5.42 10.80
C ASP A 107 30.49 6.79 11.09
N LYS A 108 29.15 6.86 11.05
CA LYS A 108 28.39 8.06 11.42
C LYS A 108 27.86 7.82 12.83
N GLY A 109 28.50 8.44 13.82
CA GLY A 109 28.34 8.19 15.25
C GLY A 109 26.90 8.00 15.75
N HIS A 110 26.79 7.40 16.93
CA HIS A 110 25.55 6.97 17.59
C HIS A 110 24.45 8.05 17.62
N THR A 111 23.61 8.14 16.59
CA THR A 111 22.31 8.80 16.70
C THR A 111 21.38 7.85 17.41
N SER A 112 20.85 8.27 18.55
CA SER A 112 19.87 7.54 19.35
C SER A 112 18.81 6.89 18.45
N ILE A 113 18.68 5.56 18.57
CA ILE A 113 17.76 4.69 17.82
C ILE A 113 16.28 5.10 17.97
N GLU A 114 15.99 6.05 18.87
CA GLU A 114 14.67 6.53 19.24
C GLU A 114 14.10 7.63 18.35
N SER A 115 14.85 8.15 17.36
CA SER A 115 14.29 9.16 16.46
C SER A 115 13.20 8.57 15.55
N PRO A 116 12.05 9.25 15.38
CA PRO A 116 10.97 8.76 14.54
C PRO A 116 11.42 8.66 13.07
N VAL A 117 11.11 7.53 12.43
CA VAL A 117 11.50 7.29 11.03
C VAL A 117 10.81 8.29 10.11
N SER A 118 11.61 9.01 9.32
CA SER A 118 11.08 10.01 8.39
C SER A 118 10.04 9.39 7.44
N PRO A 119 9.00 10.16 7.03
CA PRO A 119 7.99 9.67 6.08
C PRO A 119 8.60 9.11 4.78
N THR A 120 9.67 9.74 4.28
CA THR A 120 10.40 9.29 3.08
C THR A 120 11.06 7.94 3.31
N SER A 121 11.77 7.74 4.44
CA SER A 121 12.37 6.45 4.78
C SER A 121 11.30 5.38 4.94
N ARG A 122 10.17 5.71 5.57
CA ARG A 122 9.01 4.84 5.70
C ARG A 122 8.51 4.35 4.34
N ILE A 123 8.28 5.28 3.40
CA ILE A 123 7.86 4.97 2.03
C ILE A 123 8.89 4.07 1.32
N ARG A 124 10.18 4.40 1.41
CA ARG A 124 11.26 3.63 0.74
C ARG A 124 11.34 2.20 1.27
N ILE A 125 11.25 2.01 2.58
CA ILE A 125 11.29 0.70 3.23
C ILE A 125 10.08 -0.13 2.80
N VAL A 126 8.87 0.43 2.88
CA VAL A 126 7.64 -0.27 2.47
C VAL A 126 7.69 -0.63 0.98
N HIS A 127 8.05 0.33 0.13
CA HIS A 127 8.19 0.11 -1.31
C HIS A 127 9.15 -1.06 -1.61
N PHE A 128 10.33 -1.06 -0.96
CA PHE A 128 11.33 -2.11 -1.10
C PHE A 128 10.78 -3.49 -0.70
N ILE A 129 10.11 -3.58 0.45
CA ILE A 129 9.57 -4.86 0.95
C ILE A 129 8.48 -5.40 0.03
N LEU A 130 7.56 -4.54 -0.42
CA LEU A 130 6.49 -4.94 -1.33
C LEU A 130 7.05 -5.42 -2.67
N HIS A 131 8.00 -4.69 -3.25
CA HIS A 131 8.58 -5.04 -4.55
C HIS A 131 9.46 -6.30 -4.51
N ASN A 132 10.06 -6.61 -3.36
CA ASN A 132 10.84 -7.83 -3.18
C ASN A 132 10.05 -9.00 -2.57
N THR A 133 8.77 -8.79 -2.22
CA THR A 133 7.90 -9.88 -1.82
C THR A 133 7.48 -10.66 -3.06
N ALA A 134 7.71 -11.96 -3.03
CA ALA A 134 7.35 -12.88 -4.09
C ALA A 134 6.31 -13.89 -3.61
N ILE A 135 5.50 -14.37 -4.55
CA ILE A 135 4.64 -15.53 -4.38
C ILE A 135 5.10 -16.66 -5.30
N LEU A 136 4.89 -17.90 -4.85
CA LEU A 136 5.08 -19.08 -5.71
C LEU A 136 3.70 -19.50 -6.22
N PHE A 137 3.43 -19.24 -7.50
CA PHE A 137 2.15 -19.60 -8.12
C PHE A 137 2.40 -20.59 -9.27
N ARG A 138 1.84 -21.80 -9.14
CA ARG A 138 2.01 -22.89 -10.13
C ARG A 138 3.47 -23.14 -10.52
N GLY A 139 4.36 -23.14 -9.53
CA GLY A 139 5.80 -23.39 -9.73
C GLY A 139 6.61 -22.19 -10.24
N LYS A 140 5.99 -21.02 -10.44
CA LYS A 140 6.68 -19.79 -10.85
C LYS A 140 6.72 -18.78 -9.71
N GLU A 141 7.91 -18.22 -9.47
CA GLU A 141 8.07 -17.07 -8.58
C GLU A 141 7.62 -15.79 -9.30
N GLU A 142 6.69 -15.05 -8.70
CA GLU A 142 6.18 -13.78 -9.22
C GLU A 142 6.27 -12.71 -8.14
N LYS A 143 6.94 -11.59 -8.44
CA LYS A 143 7.04 -10.41 -7.56
C LYS A 143 5.94 -9.41 -7.89
N LEU A 144 5.78 -8.38 -7.06
CA LEU A 144 4.78 -7.33 -7.27
C LEU A 144 4.84 -6.73 -8.68
N GLN A 145 6.04 -6.52 -9.23
CA GLN A 145 6.19 -6.01 -10.60
C GLN A 145 5.61 -6.96 -11.65
N ASP A 146 5.77 -8.26 -11.48
CA ASP A 146 5.20 -9.27 -12.38
C ASP A 146 3.68 -9.30 -12.26
N LEU A 147 3.16 -9.17 -11.04
CA LEU A 147 1.73 -9.08 -10.76
C LEU A 147 1.10 -7.81 -11.37
N ILE A 148 1.83 -6.69 -11.41
CA ILE A 148 1.37 -5.47 -12.10
C ILE A 148 1.41 -5.67 -13.62
N LYS A 149 2.51 -6.21 -14.16
CA LYS A 149 2.66 -6.48 -15.60
C LYS A 149 1.58 -7.42 -16.12
N THR A 150 1.18 -8.41 -15.33
CA THR A 150 0.15 -9.40 -15.67
C THR A 150 -1.26 -8.96 -15.29
N GLN A 151 -1.48 -7.69 -14.93
CA GLN A 151 -2.80 -7.12 -14.59
C GLN A 151 -3.50 -7.80 -13.39
N VAL A 152 -2.75 -8.53 -12.57
CA VAL A 152 -3.22 -8.96 -11.25
C VAL A 152 -3.46 -7.73 -10.38
N PHE A 153 -2.52 -6.78 -10.38
CA PHE A 153 -2.74 -5.42 -9.89
C PHE A 153 -2.68 -4.45 -11.07
N GLU A 154 -3.53 -3.44 -11.06
CA GLU A 154 -3.51 -2.35 -12.05
C GLU A 154 -2.40 -1.35 -11.73
N ALA A 155 -2.27 -1.02 -10.45
CA ALA A 155 -1.27 -0.09 -9.95
C ALA A 155 -0.95 -0.34 -8.48
N ALA A 156 0.19 0.19 -8.05
CA ALA A 156 0.60 0.18 -6.66
C ALA A 156 1.33 1.50 -6.37
N PHE A 157 0.92 2.24 -5.34
CA PHE A 157 1.53 3.53 -5.01
C PHE A 157 1.57 3.80 -3.50
N PRO A 158 2.60 4.53 -3.02
CA PRO A 158 2.69 4.92 -1.63
C PRO A 158 1.63 5.97 -1.29
N LEU A 159 1.13 5.90 -0.07
CA LEU A 159 0.31 6.96 0.51
C LEU A 159 1.17 7.86 1.38
N HIS A 160 0.98 9.17 1.23
CA HIS A 160 1.56 10.16 2.13
C HIS A 160 0.44 10.65 3.05
N THR A 161 0.75 10.82 4.32
CA THR A 161 -0.13 11.57 5.21
C THR A 161 0.03 13.04 4.83
N VAL A 162 -1.01 13.63 4.26
CA VAL A 162 -1.15 15.08 4.31
C VAL A 162 -1.62 15.36 5.73
N SER A 163 -0.69 15.67 6.63
CA SER A 163 -1.07 16.36 7.86
C SER A 163 -1.68 17.68 7.42
N LEU A 164 -3.01 17.77 7.38
CA LEU A 164 -3.66 19.08 7.37
C LEU A 164 -3.32 19.67 8.74
N ASN A 165 -2.29 20.51 8.80
CA ASN A 165 -2.07 21.36 9.94
C ASN A 165 -3.27 22.31 9.99
N THR A 166 -4.32 21.93 10.70
CA THR A 166 -5.32 22.87 11.20
C THR A 166 -4.69 23.60 12.38
N HIS A 167 -3.92 24.65 12.09
CA HIS A 167 -3.92 25.94 12.78
C HIS A 167 -2.93 26.91 12.14
#